data_AF-A0A967MHZ4-F1
#
_entry.id   AF-A0A967MHZ4-F1
#
_cell.length_a   1.000
_cell.length_b   1.000
_cell.length_c   1.000
_cell.angle_alpha   90.00
_cell.angle_beta   90.00
_cell.angle_gamma   90.00
#
_symmetry.space_group_name_H-M   'P 1'
#
loop_
_entity.id
_entity.type
_entity.pdbx_description
1 polymer ?
#
loop_
_entity_poly.entity_id
_entity_poly.type
_entity_poly.pdbx_seq_one_letter_code
_entity_poly.pdbx_strand_id
1 'polypeptide(L)'
;DVGIRYADDAVGAVLNKLDDLGVLDETAVLVSSDHGEAFGELGVYADHQAADEATCHIPSILRWPGLEPRVHSGLHYHLDVGATVVDLADIAVPAGWWSGESVKDALTAGEESGREALFLSQGAWSCQRGV
;
A
#
# COMPACT_ATOMS: atom_id res chain seq x y z
N ASP A 1 -9.44 18.64 11.01
CA ASP A 1 -8.17 18.66 10.24
C ASP A 1 -8.50 18.44 8.76
N VAL A 2 -7.69 18.98 7.85
CA VAL A 2 -7.78 18.86 6.38
C VAL A 2 -6.54 18.16 5.78
N GLY A 3 -5.76 17.44 6.59
CA GLY A 3 -4.51 16.78 6.17
C GLY A 3 -4.66 15.90 4.92
N ILE A 4 -5.73 15.11 4.82
CA ILE A 4 -6.01 14.29 3.62
C ILE A 4 -6.17 15.17 2.38
N ARG A 5 -6.94 16.27 2.48
CA ARG A 5 -7.14 17.17 1.34
C ARG A 5 -5.84 17.86 0.92
N TYR A 6 -5.04 18.27 1.89
CA TYR A 6 -3.73 18.86 1.61
C TYR A 6 -2.80 17.89 0.89
N ALA A 7 -2.77 16.62 1.33
CA ALA A 7 -1.99 15.57 0.67
C ALA A 7 -2.51 15.28 -0.76
N ASP A 8 -3.83 15.22 -0.94
CA ASP A 8 -4.48 15.07 -2.25
C ASP A 8 -4.09 16.20 -3.22
N ASP A 9 -4.14 17.45 -2.77
CA ASP A 9 -3.71 18.61 -3.57
C ASP A 9 -2.21 18.52 -3.94
N ALA A 10 -1.36 18.03 -3.03
CA ALA A 10 0.07 17.84 -3.28
C ALA A 10 0.34 16.71 -4.28
N VAL A 11 -0.36 15.57 -4.17
CA VAL A 11 -0.30 14.47 -5.15
C VAL A 11 -0.75 14.97 -6.53
N GLY A 12 -1.87 15.72 -6.58
CA GLY A 12 -2.37 16.33 -7.81
C GLY A 12 -1.34 17.24 -8.48
N ALA A 13 -0.60 18.05 -7.71
CA ALA A 13 0.46 18.89 -8.25
C ALA A 13 1.60 18.08 -8.91
N VAL A 14 1.99 16.95 -8.33
CA VAL A 14 3.01 16.05 -8.91
C VAL A 14 2.47 15.39 -10.19
N LEU A 15 1.25 14.86 -10.17
CA LEU A 15 0.64 14.20 -11.32
C LEU A 15 0.45 15.18 -12.50
N ASN A 16 -0.08 16.38 -12.24
CA ASN A 16 -0.21 17.43 -13.25
C ASN A 16 1.16 17.79 -13.84
N LYS A 17 2.21 17.83 -13.02
CA LYS A 17 3.55 18.13 -13.52
C LYS A 17 4.10 17.02 -14.43
N LEU A 18 3.82 15.76 -14.12
CA LEU A 18 4.18 14.63 -14.99
C LEU A 18 3.41 14.67 -16.32
N ASP A 19 2.14 15.08 -16.29
CA ASP A 19 1.29 15.25 -17.47
C ASP A 19 1.78 16.42 -18.35
N ASP A 20 2.08 17.58 -17.75
CA ASP A 20 2.66 18.74 -18.45
C ASP A 20 3.99 18.41 -19.16
N LEU A 21 4.76 17.47 -18.59
CA LEU A 21 6.02 16.99 -19.17
C LEU A 21 5.80 15.92 -20.25
N GLY A 22 4.58 15.43 -20.43
CA GLY A 22 4.22 14.39 -21.40
C GLY A 22 4.73 12.99 -21.04
N VAL A 23 5.10 12.75 -19.78
CA VAL A 23 5.69 11.47 -19.31
C VAL A 23 4.75 10.67 -18.42
N LEU A 24 3.56 11.20 -18.09
CA LEU A 24 2.63 10.51 -17.19
C LEU A 24 2.20 9.14 -17.74
N ASP A 25 1.97 9.00 -19.05
CA ASP A 25 1.52 7.75 -19.66
C ASP A 25 2.55 6.61 -19.64
N GLU A 26 3.84 6.94 -19.52
CA GLU A 26 4.94 5.97 -19.34
C GLU A 26 5.39 5.84 -17.88
N THR A 27 4.74 6.53 -16.94
CA THR A 27 5.09 6.53 -15.51
C THR A 27 4.15 5.63 -14.71
N ALA A 28 4.73 4.71 -13.94
CA ALA A 28 4.02 4.00 -12.88
C ALA A 28 3.90 4.87 -11.62
N VAL A 29 2.72 4.89 -11.00
CA VAL A 29 2.43 5.64 -9.77
C VAL A 29 1.78 4.73 -8.75
N LEU A 30 2.39 4.61 -7.56
CA LEU A 30 1.81 3.93 -6.40
C LEU A 30 1.52 4.97 -5.31
N VAL A 31 0.28 5.06 -4.89
CA VAL A 31 -0.13 5.85 -3.71
C VAL A 31 -0.53 4.86 -2.61
N SER A 32 0.12 4.96 -1.46
CA SER A 32 -0.15 4.09 -0.31
C SER A 32 0.20 4.80 1.01
N SER A 33 0.09 4.07 2.12
CA SER A 33 0.48 4.52 3.45
C SER A 33 1.35 3.45 4.11
N ASP A 34 2.20 3.81 5.05
CA ASP A 34 2.96 2.86 5.87
C ASP A 34 2.09 2.24 6.97
N HIS A 35 1.16 3.03 7.51
CA HIS A 35 0.11 2.59 8.43
C HIS A 35 -1.14 3.49 8.34
N GLY A 36 -2.22 3.07 9.00
CA GLY A 36 -3.42 3.85 9.27
C GLY A 36 -3.35 4.57 10.62
N GLU A 37 -4.47 5.07 11.12
CA GLU A 37 -4.53 5.81 12.38
C GLU A 37 -5.86 5.55 13.06
N ALA A 38 -5.83 5.35 14.39
CA ALA A 38 -7.04 5.22 15.18
C ALA A 38 -7.59 6.62 15.53
N PHE A 39 -8.83 6.87 15.15
CA PHE A 39 -9.57 8.10 15.44
C PHE A 39 -10.53 7.95 16.65
N GLY A 40 -10.29 6.93 17.48
CA GLY A 40 -11.11 6.57 18.62
C GLY A 40 -11.55 5.11 18.63
N GLU A 41 -11.27 4.35 17.57
CA GLU A 41 -11.47 2.90 17.51
C GLU A 41 -10.78 2.24 18.70
N LEU A 42 -11.50 1.30 19.35
CA LEU A 42 -11.03 0.59 20.54
C LEU A 42 -10.61 1.49 21.72
N GLY A 43 -11.00 2.78 21.71
CA GLY A 43 -10.61 3.76 22.72
C GLY A 43 -9.19 4.30 22.56
N VAL A 44 -8.54 4.04 21.42
CA VAL A 44 -7.20 4.53 21.07
C VAL A 44 -7.34 5.82 20.28
N TYR A 45 -6.53 6.83 20.62
CA TYR A 45 -6.55 8.14 19.98
C TYR A 45 -5.14 8.63 19.74
N ALA A 46 -4.85 9.09 18.52
CA ALA A 46 -3.54 9.64 18.13
C ALA A 46 -2.40 8.65 18.43
N ASP A 47 -2.64 7.38 18.11
CA ASP A 47 -1.71 6.27 18.28
C ASP A 47 -2.04 5.15 17.28
N HIS A 48 -1.01 4.47 16.80
CA HIS A 48 -1.08 3.43 15.77
C HIS A 48 -0.23 2.22 16.17
N GLN A 49 -0.28 1.85 17.46
CA GLN A 49 0.46 0.74 18.08
C GLN A 49 -0.26 -0.61 18.05
N ALA A 50 -1.51 -0.65 17.58
CA ALA A 50 -2.35 -1.84 17.64
C ALA A 50 -2.31 -2.67 16.36
N ALA A 51 -2.45 -3.99 16.50
CA ALA A 51 -2.53 -4.93 15.38
C ALA A 51 -3.99 -5.07 14.93
N ASP A 52 -4.61 -3.93 14.62
CA ASP A 52 -6.02 -3.83 14.26
C ASP A 52 -6.22 -3.30 12.84
N GLU A 53 -7.47 -3.33 12.39
CA GLU A 53 -7.82 -2.91 11.04
C GLU A 53 -7.61 -1.41 10.84
N ALA A 54 -7.93 -0.55 11.81
CA ALA A 54 -7.77 0.90 11.68
C ALA A 54 -6.29 1.28 11.45
N THR A 55 -5.37 0.53 12.06
CA THR A 55 -3.93 0.74 11.96
C THR A 55 -3.30 0.04 10.75
N CYS A 56 -3.79 -1.14 10.37
CA CYS A 56 -3.13 -1.97 9.35
C CYS A 56 -3.81 -1.97 7.97
N HIS A 57 -5.07 -1.54 7.87
CA HIS A 57 -5.79 -1.45 6.59
C HIS A 57 -5.50 -0.10 5.92
N ILE A 58 -4.55 -0.11 5.01
CA ILE A 58 -4.01 1.07 4.33
C ILE A 58 -4.52 1.21 2.89
N PRO A 59 -4.57 2.43 2.33
CA PRO A 59 -4.82 2.60 0.90
C PRO A 59 -3.67 1.99 0.07
N SER A 60 -3.99 1.43 -1.09
CA SER A 60 -3.01 0.98 -2.08
C SER A 60 -3.60 1.16 -3.47
N ILE A 61 -3.15 2.19 -4.19
CA ILE A 61 -3.62 2.55 -5.52
C ILE A 61 -2.43 2.53 -6.47
N LEU A 62 -2.44 1.59 -7.43
CA LEU A 62 -1.41 1.46 -8.44
C LEU A 62 -1.95 1.87 -9.81
N ARG A 63 -1.37 2.93 -10.39
CA ARG A 63 -1.45 3.22 -11.82
C ARG A 63 -0.21 2.65 -12.49
N TRP A 64 -0.39 1.76 -13.44
CA TRP A 64 0.70 1.18 -14.21
C TRP A 64 0.40 1.29 -15.71
N PRO A 65 1.37 1.68 -16.57
CA PRO A 65 1.17 1.73 -18.01
C PRO A 65 0.69 0.39 -18.58
N GLY A 66 -0.49 0.37 -19.20
CA GLY A 66 -1.09 -0.82 -19.81
C GLY A 66 -1.92 -1.71 -18.87
N LEU A 67 -2.09 -1.36 -17.59
CA LEU A 67 -3.08 -2.02 -16.74
C LEU A 67 -4.43 -1.29 -16.82
N GLU A 68 -5.50 -2.07 -16.98
CA GLU A 68 -6.87 -1.55 -16.99
C GLU A 68 -7.37 -1.21 -15.57
N PRO A 69 -8.20 -0.16 -15.40
CA PRO A 69 -8.76 0.19 -14.11
C PRO A 69 -9.62 -0.92 -13.52
N ARG A 70 -9.32 -1.34 -12.29
CA ARG A 70 -10.13 -2.30 -11.53
C ARG A 70 -9.90 -2.17 -10.04
N VAL A 71 -10.81 -2.75 -9.26
CA VAL A 71 -10.63 -2.97 -7.82
C VAL A 71 -10.18 -4.41 -7.61
N HIS A 72 -9.12 -4.59 -6.84
CA HIS A 72 -8.69 -5.89 -6.32
C HIS A 72 -9.10 -5.99 -4.86
N SER A 73 -9.82 -7.05 -4.52
CA SER A 73 -10.38 -7.28 -3.18
C SER A 73 -9.62 -8.33 -2.37
N GLY A 74 -8.58 -8.90 -2.97
CA GLY A 74 -7.68 -9.86 -2.35
C GLY A 74 -6.96 -9.33 -1.11
N LEU A 75 -6.60 -10.26 -0.22
CA LEU A 75 -5.79 -9.95 0.94
C LEU A 75 -4.31 -9.90 0.55
N HIS A 76 -3.69 -8.75 0.73
CA HIS A 76 -2.27 -8.53 0.42
C HIS A 76 -1.58 -7.80 1.57
N TYR A 77 -0.33 -8.14 1.85
CA TYR A 77 0.52 -7.27 2.65
C TYR A 77 1.14 -6.18 1.78
N HIS A 78 1.60 -5.10 2.41
CA HIS A 78 2.35 -4.05 1.71
C HIS A 78 3.64 -4.59 1.03
N LEU A 79 4.24 -5.65 1.57
CA LEU A 79 5.38 -6.34 0.97
C LEU A 79 5.03 -7.14 -0.31
N ASP A 80 3.77 -7.53 -0.51
CA ASP A 80 3.29 -8.16 -1.74
C ASP A 80 3.17 -7.11 -2.86
N VAL A 81 2.73 -5.89 -2.50
CA VAL A 81 2.70 -4.74 -3.42
C VAL A 81 4.12 -4.42 -3.90
N GLY A 82 5.09 -4.40 -3.00
CA GLY A 82 6.51 -4.21 -3.36
C GLY A 82 7.03 -5.30 -4.30
N ALA A 83 6.76 -6.58 -4.01
CA ALA A 83 7.16 -7.69 -4.87
C ALA A 83 6.50 -7.59 -6.26
N THR A 84 5.23 -7.19 -6.30
CA THR A 84 4.45 -7.00 -7.53
C THR A 84 5.02 -5.87 -8.40
N VAL A 85 5.40 -4.74 -7.81
CA VAL A 85 6.01 -3.61 -8.55
C VAL A 85 7.35 -4.00 -9.16
N VAL A 86 8.18 -4.74 -8.41
CA VAL A 86 9.47 -5.26 -8.91
C VAL A 86 9.24 -6.21 -10.09
N ASP A 87 8.30 -7.13 -9.95
CA ASP A 87 7.97 -8.09 -10.99
C ASP A 87 7.36 -7.42 -12.24
N LEU A 88 6.45 -6.44 -12.05
CA LEU A 88 5.87 -5.65 -13.15
C LEU A 88 6.94 -4.87 -13.93
N ALA A 89 8.02 -4.45 -13.27
CA ALA A 89 9.17 -3.81 -13.90
C ALA A 89 10.10 -4.82 -14.62
N ASP A 90 9.71 -6.08 -14.73
CA ASP A 90 10.51 -7.20 -15.26
C ASP A 90 11.85 -7.39 -14.53
N ILE A 91 11.88 -7.04 -13.24
CA ILE A 91 13.00 -7.28 -12.34
C ILE A 91 12.71 -8.55 -11.55
N ALA A 92 13.71 -9.42 -11.41
CA ALA A 92 13.57 -10.64 -10.63
C ALA A 92 13.27 -10.31 -9.16
N VAL A 93 12.12 -10.78 -8.65
CA VAL A 93 11.78 -10.68 -7.23
C VAL A 93 12.81 -11.47 -6.41
N PRO A 94 13.47 -10.85 -5.42
CA PRO A 94 14.48 -11.53 -4.61
C PRO A 94 13.91 -12.75 -3.88
N ALA A 95 14.52 -13.92 -4.11
CA ALA A 95 14.17 -15.15 -3.42
C ALA A 95 14.95 -15.31 -2.10
N GLY A 96 14.33 -15.96 -1.11
CA GLY A 96 14.99 -16.50 0.08
C GLY A 96 14.95 -15.65 1.35
N TRP A 97 14.87 -14.32 1.24
CA TRP A 97 14.76 -13.41 2.39
C TRP A 97 13.54 -12.48 2.35
N TRP A 98 12.96 -12.28 1.18
CA TRP A 98 11.71 -11.54 1.03
C TRP A 98 10.55 -12.52 0.98
N SER A 99 9.57 -12.34 1.87
CA SER A 99 8.33 -13.14 1.92
C SER A 99 7.18 -12.60 1.07
N GLY A 100 7.46 -11.63 0.20
CA GLY A 100 6.45 -10.98 -0.64
C GLY A 100 6.10 -11.84 -1.83
N GLU A 101 4.81 -11.90 -2.12
CA GLU A 101 4.25 -12.69 -3.20
C GLU A 101 3.73 -11.72 -4.27
N SER A 102 4.39 -11.71 -5.44
CA SER A 102 3.92 -10.95 -6.57
C SER A 102 2.57 -11.46 -7.04
N VAL A 103 1.67 -10.54 -7.38
CA VAL A 103 0.37 -10.85 -7.99
C VAL A 103 0.27 -10.34 -9.43
N LYS A 104 1.41 -10.09 -10.09
CA LYS A 104 1.51 -9.62 -11.48
C LYS A 104 0.63 -10.42 -12.45
N ASP A 105 0.70 -11.75 -12.41
CA ASP A 105 -0.03 -12.60 -13.35
C ASP A 105 -1.55 -12.41 -13.23
N ALA A 106 -2.08 -12.43 -12.01
CA ALA A 106 -3.50 -12.19 -11.76
C ALA A 106 -3.92 -10.75 -12.09
N LEU A 107 -3.08 -9.77 -11.75
CA LEU A 107 -3.30 -8.35 -12.09
C LEU A 107 -3.44 -8.16 -13.60
N THR A 108 -2.49 -8.69 -14.37
CA THR A 108 -2.45 -8.59 -15.84
C THR A 108 -3.54 -9.41 -16.54
N ALA A 109 -3.95 -10.54 -15.95
CA ALA A 109 -5.04 -11.37 -16.46
C ALA A 109 -6.44 -10.83 -16.12
N GLY A 110 -6.56 -9.81 -15.26
CA GLY A 110 -7.87 -9.34 -14.81
C GLY A 110 -8.55 -10.28 -13.79
N GLU A 111 -7.78 -11.11 -13.09
CA GLU A 111 -8.26 -12.09 -12.11
C GLU A 111 -8.05 -11.62 -10.67
N GLU A 112 -8.83 -12.15 -9.72
CA GLU A 112 -8.58 -11.93 -8.29
C GLU A 112 -7.47 -12.88 -7.80
N SER A 113 -6.69 -12.41 -6.84
CA SER A 113 -5.66 -13.20 -6.16
C SER A 113 -5.41 -12.63 -4.78
N GLY A 114 -4.66 -13.32 -3.95
CA GLY A 114 -4.32 -12.86 -2.61
C GLY A 114 -4.10 -14.03 -1.66
N ARG A 115 -3.76 -13.67 -0.43
CA ARG A 115 -3.53 -14.63 0.65
C ARG A 115 -4.87 -15.11 1.20
N GLU A 116 -4.89 -16.33 1.74
CA GLU A 116 -6.07 -16.86 2.43
C GLU A 116 -6.38 -16.07 3.72
N ALA A 117 -5.33 -15.61 4.40
CA ALA A 117 -5.43 -14.80 5.61
C ALA A 117 -4.21 -13.88 5.74
N LEU A 118 -4.40 -12.78 6.47
CA LEU A 118 -3.31 -11.92 6.94
C LEU A 118 -3.15 -12.09 8.45
N PHE A 119 -1.90 -12.14 8.89
CA PHE A 119 -1.51 -12.19 10.29
C PHE A 119 -0.85 -10.87 10.62
N LEU A 120 -1.58 -10.02 11.32
CA LEU A 120 -1.10 -8.72 11.78
C LEU A 120 -0.38 -8.92 13.12
N SER A 121 0.83 -8.39 13.22
CA SER A 121 1.61 -8.39 14.45
C SER A 121 2.15 -6.99 14.66
N GLN A 122 2.10 -6.54 15.90
CA GLN A 122 2.79 -5.33 16.33
C GLN A 122 3.95 -5.75 17.21
N GLY A 123 5.14 -5.25 16.89
CA GLY A 123 6.28 -5.37 17.78
C GLY A 123 6.04 -4.45 18.96
N ALA A 124 5.41 -4.95 20.02
CA ALA A 124 5.21 -4.20 21.26
C ALA A 124 6.57 -3.84 21.89
N TRP A 125 7.19 -2.76 21.40
CA TRP A 125 8.41 -2.16 21.94
C TRP A 125 8.15 -1.41 23.26
N SER A 126 6.90 -1.32 23.70
CA SER A 126 6.50 -0.71 24.96
C SER A 126 6.74 -1.67 26.13
N CYS A 127 8.01 -1.89 26.48
CA CYS A 127 8.38 -2.19 27.86
C CYS A 127 8.21 -0.89 28.68
N GLN A 128 6.97 -0.48 28.93
CA GLN A 128 6.69 0.67 29.79
C GLN A 128 6.92 0.26 31.24
N ARG A 129 8.12 0.53 31.76
CA ARG A 129 8.41 0.44 33.19
C ARG A 129 7.78 1.64 33.88
N GLY A 130 6.52 1.50 34.31
CA GLY A 130 5.93 2.40 35.29
C GLY A 130 6.67 2.25 36.62
N VAL A 131 7.16 3.38 37.16
CA VAL A 131 7.51 3.49 38.59
C VAL A 131 6.27 3.86 39.38
#